data_AF-A0A3N5J5I7-F1
#
_entry.id   AF-A0A3N5J5I7-F1
#
_cell.length_a   1.000
_cell.length_b   1.000
_cell.length_c   1.000
_cell.angle_alpha   90.00
_cell.angle_beta   90.00
_cell.angle_gamma   90.00
#
_symmetry.space_group_name_H-M   'P 1'
#
loop_
_entity.id
_entity.type
_entity.pdbx_description
1 polymer ?
#
loop_
_entity_poly.entity_id
_entity_poly.type
_entity_poly.pdbx_seq_one_letter_code
_entity_poly.pdbx_strand_id
1 'polypeptide(L)' 'MYLQHFGLNEAPFSITPDPAFVYLSAAHRDALAHLMYGVGQGGSGGFVQLTGEVGTGKTT' A
#
# COMPACT_ATOMS: atom_id res chain seq x y z
N MET A 1 -23.04 -16.77 9.89
CA MET A 1 -22.48 -17.81 10.78
C MET A 1 -20.95 -17.74 10.85
N TYR A 2 -20.22 -17.80 9.72
CA TYR A 2 -18.76 -17.74 9.70
C TYR A 2 -18.19 -16.42 10.29
N LEU A 3 -18.70 -15.27 9.87
CA LEU A 3 -18.25 -13.96 10.36
C LEU A 3 -18.39 -13.80 11.87
N GLN A 4 -19.56 -14.13 12.41
CA GLN A 4 -19.83 -14.06 13.85
C GLN A 4 -18.98 -15.05 14.66
N HIS A 5 -18.71 -16.24 14.11
CA HIS A 5 -17.86 -17.24 14.76
C HIS A 5 -16.41 -16.74 14.92
N PHE A 6 -15.89 -16.00 13.94
CA PHE A 6 -14.53 -15.44 13.95
C PHE A 6 -14.46 -13.97 14.38
N GLY A 7 -15.58 -13.34 14.76
CA GLY A 7 -15.62 -11.93 15.14
C GLY A 7 -15.27 -10.96 14.02
N LEU A 8 -15.49 -11.35 12.76
CA LEU A 8 -15.18 -10.54 11.59
C LEU A 8 -16.39 -9.67 11.21
N ASN A 9 -16.12 -8.43 10.79
CA ASN A 9 -17.14 -7.51 10.29
C ASN A 9 -17.52 -7.82 8.83
N GLU A 10 -16.63 -8.46 8.09
CA GLU A 10 -16.82 -8.82 6.68
C GLU A 10 -16.00 -10.05 6.27
N ALA A 11 -16.26 -10.55 5.07
CA ALA A 11 -15.60 -11.75 4.54
C ALA A 11 -14.08 -11.55 4.48
N PRO A 12 -13.28 -12.40 5.15
CA PRO A 12 -11.84 -12.32 5.04
C PRO A 12 -11.43 -12.85 3.67
N PHE A 13 -10.46 -12.18 3.06
CA PHE A 13 -9.86 -12.52 1.76
C PHE A 13 -10.83 -12.33 0.57
N SER A 14 -10.65 -11.22 -0.15
CA SER A 14 -11.19 -11.03 -1.49
C SER A 14 -10.13 -11.37 -2.53
N ILE A 15 -10.56 -11.75 -3.74
CA ILE A 15 -9.66 -11.99 -4.88
C ILE A 15 -8.95 -10.68 -5.28
N THR A 16 -9.63 -9.55 -5.11
CA THR A 16 -9.07 -8.23 -5.35
C THR A 16 -8.52 -7.65 -4.05
N PRO A 17 -7.29 -7.11 -4.04
CA PRO A 17 -6.79 -6.34 -2.91
C PRO A 17 -7.76 -5.20 -2.58
N ASP A 18 -8.08 -5.03 -1.31
CA ASP A 18 -8.88 -3.90 -0.84
C ASP A 18 -7.94 -2.83 -0.26
N PRO A 19 -7.92 -1.62 -0.84
CA PRO A 19 -7.12 -0.50 -0.34
C PRO A 19 -7.34 -0.17 1.13
N ALA A 20 -8.54 -0.45 1.68
CA ALA A 20 -8.85 -0.22 3.08
C ALA A 20 -8.02 -1.10 4.05
N PHE A 21 -7.47 -2.21 3.54
CA PHE A 21 -6.69 -3.18 4.29
C PHE A 21 -5.18 -3.14 3.97
N VAL A 22 -4.70 -2.06 3.34
CA VAL A 22 -3.26 -1.92 3.03
C VAL A 22 -2.45 -1.81 4.31
N TYR A 23 -1.53 -2.76 4.50
CA TYR A 23 -0.53 -2.68 5.56
C TYR A 23 0.69 -1.87 5.10
N LEU A 24 0.70 -0.59 5.49
CA LEU A 24 1.86 0.28 5.29
C LEU A 24 2.95 -0.11 6.29
N SER A 25 3.88 -0.98 5.88
CA SER A 25 5.10 -1.24 6.66
C SER A 25 5.95 0.03 6.82
N ALA A 26 6.96 0.02 7.69
CA ALA A 26 7.87 1.15 7.82
C ALA A 26 8.52 1.52 6.46
N ALA A 27 9.00 0.51 5.73
CA ALA A 27 9.57 0.71 4.39
C ALA A 27 8.56 1.26 3.38
N HIS A 28 7.30 0.79 3.40
CA HIS A 28 6.25 1.33 2.53
C HIS A 28 5.95 2.80 2.84
N ARG A 29 5.94 3.18 4.13
CA ARG A 29 5.73 4.58 4.55
C ARG A 29 6.85 5.50 4.09
N ASP A 30 8.10 5.09 4.28
CA ASP A 30 9.26 5.89 3.86
C ASP A 30 9.29 6.06 2.33
N ALA A 31 9.04 4.99 1.59
CA ALA A 31 8.93 5.05 0.13
C ALA A 31 7.80 5.97 -0.34
N LEU A 32 6.62 5.89 0.29
CA LEU A 32 5.49 6.77 -0.02
C LEU A 32 5.80 8.24 0.31
N ALA A 33 6.47 8.51 1.42
CA ALA A 33 6.88 9.86 1.80
C ALA A 33 7.87 10.45 0.77
N HIS A 34 8.84 9.66 0.29
CA HIS A 34 9.76 10.07 -0.77
C HIS A 34 9.03 10.33 -2.10
N LEU A 35 8.05 9.49 -2.46
CA LEU A 35 7.21 9.70 -3.64
C LEU A 35 6.41 11.01 -3.54
N MET A 36 5.75 11.24 -2.40
CA MET A 36 4.96 12.45 -2.15
C MET A 36 5.82 13.71 -2.17
N TYR A 37 7.05 13.64 -1.65
CA TYR A 37 8.01 14.75 -1.70
C TYR A 37 8.48 15.02 -3.14
N GLY A 38 8.81 13.98 -3.91
CA GLY A 38 9.28 14.10 -5.29
C GLY A 38 8.21 14.54 -6.30
N VAL A 39 6.94 14.20 -6.05
CA VAL A 39 5.79 14.63 -6.87
C VAL A 39 5.27 16.02 -6.42
N GLY A 40 5.51 16.40 -5.17
CA GLY A 40 5.10 17.68 -4.58
C GLY A 40 6.13 18.81 -4.71
N GLN A 41 6.02 19.79 -3.80
CA GLN A 41 6.67 21.12 -3.81
C GLN A 41 8.20 21.17 -4.03
N GLY A 42 8.91 20.05 -4.05
CA GLY A 42 10.38 19.98 -4.25
C GLY A 42 10.83 19.47 -5.62
N GLY A 43 9.92 18.97 -6.48
CA GLY A 43 10.25 18.28 -7.73
C GLY A 43 9.90 19.07 -8.98
N SER A 44 10.81 19.90 -9.47
CA SER A 44 10.78 20.39 -10.85
C SER A 44 11.14 19.24 -11.80
N GLY A 45 10.16 18.53 -12.34
CA GLY A 45 10.32 17.66 -13.52
C GLY A 45 11.29 16.47 -13.39
N GLY A 46 11.25 15.73 -12.28
CA GLY A 46 12.00 14.48 -12.09
C GLY A 46 11.13 13.22 -12.24
N PHE A 47 11.77 12.06 -12.38
CA PHE A 47 11.11 10.74 -12.30
C PHE A 47 11.45 10.07 -10.96
N VAL A 48 10.48 9.38 -10.35
CA VAL A 48 10.71 8.59 -9.13
C VAL A 48 10.60 7.11 -9.49
N GLN A 49 11.61 6.33 -9.11
CA GLN A 49 11.63 4.89 -9.34
C GLN A 49 11.44 4.14 -8.02
N LEU A 50 10.33 3.40 -7.90
CA LEU A 50 10.09 2.48 -6.79
C LEU A 50 10.58 1.07 -7.17
N THR A 51 11.63 0.60 -6.51
CA THR A 51 12.20 -0.74 -6.73
C THR A 51 11.90 -1.67 -5.55
N GLY A 52 11.94 -2.97 -5.81
CA GLY A 52 11.65 -4.02 -4.83
C GLY A 52 11.38 -5.35 -5.52
N GLU A 53 11.48 -6.45 -4.79
CA GLU A 53 11.23 -7.80 -5.30
C GLU A 53 9.77 -8.03 -5.72
N VAL A 54 9.48 -9.16 -6.37
CA VAL A 54 8.10 -9.52 -6.73
C VAL A 54 7.26 -9.67 -5.45
N GLY A 55 6.09 -9.04 -5.41
CA GLY A 55 5.18 -9.08 -4.25
C GLY A 55 5.41 -8.00 -3.19
N THR A 56 6.37 -7.07 -3.35
CA THR A 56 6.65 -6.01 -2.35
C THR A 56 5.72 -4.79 -2.43
N GLY A 57 4.53 -4.91 -3.03
CA GLY A 57 3.55 -3.81 -3.04
C GLY A 57 3.94 -2.57 -3.87
N LYS A 58 4.77 -2.69 -4.91
CA LYS A 58 5.16 -1.55 -5.78
C LYS A 58 3.99 -0.85 -6.51
N THR A 59 2.86 -1.51 -6.65
CA THR A 59 1.69 -1.05 -7.44
C THR A 59 0.43 -0.95 -6.58
N THR A 60 0.54 -1.17 -5.26
CA THR A 60 -0.58 -1.13 -4.32
C THR A 60 -0.75 0.28 -3.79
#